data_AF-A0A497LTE4-F1
#
_entry.id   AF-A0A497LTE4-F1
#
_cell.length_a   1.000
_cell.length_b   1.000
_cell.length_c   1.000
_cell.angle_alpha   90.00
_cell.angle_beta   90.00
_cell.angle_gamma   90.00
#
_symmetry.space_group_name_H-M   'P 1'
#
loop_
_entity.id
_entity.type
_entity.pdbx_description
1 polymer ?
#
loop_
_entity_poly.entity_id
_entity_poly.type
_entity_poly.pdbx_seq_one_letter_code
_entity_poly.pdbx_strand_id
1 'polypeptide(L)' 'VPVDVGTVNCGIPYVATGLIGNSRNVIAGSLTTGPEMFIIGNALNVVKENERS' A
#
# COMPACT_ATOMS: atom_id res chain seq x y z
N VAL A 1 5.57 -5.39 -14.36
CA VAL A 1 5.26 -4.67 -13.09
C VAL A 1 4.53 -5.67 -12.20
N PRO A 2 4.99 -5.93 -10.97
CA PRO A 2 4.25 -6.78 -10.02
C PRO A 2 2.90 -6.14 -9.68
N VAL A 3 1.87 -6.95 -9.45
CA VAL A 3 0.52 -6.50 -9.13
C VAL A 3 -0.09 -7.44 -8.10
N ASP A 4 -0.79 -6.87 -7.12
CA ASP A 4 -1.58 -7.59 -6.12
C ASP A 4 -3.03 -7.07 -6.10
N VAL A 5 -3.95 -7.91 -5.63
CA VAL A 5 -5.36 -7.54 -5.43
C VAL A 5 -5.55 -7.04 -4.00
N GLY A 6 -6.24 -5.91 -3.84
CA GLY A 6 -6.49 -5.32 -2.53
C GLY A 6 -7.50 -4.18 -2.56
N THR A 7 -7.72 -3.58 -1.40
CA THR A 7 -8.64 -2.44 -1.19
C THR A 7 -7.93 -1.30 -0.47
N VAL A 8 -8.61 -0.15 -0.38
CA VAL A 8 -8.18 1.02 0.40
C VAL A 8 -9.32 1.48 1.28
N ASN A 9 -9.02 2.31 2.30
CA ASN A 9 -10.04 2.98 3.10
C ASN A 9 -11.13 2.04 3.66
N CYS A 10 -10.75 0.91 4.25
CA CYS A 10 -11.68 -0.05 4.86
C CYS A 10 -12.59 -0.75 3.84
N GLY A 11 -11.99 -1.27 2.75
CA GLY A 11 -12.66 -2.13 1.80
C GLY A 11 -13.17 -1.45 0.53
N ILE A 12 -12.83 -0.18 0.28
CA ILE A 12 -13.18 0.50 -0.97
C ILE A 12 -12.34 -0.10 -2.12
N PRO A 13 -12.99 -0.59 -3.21
CA PRO A 13 -12.29 -1.27 -4.30
C PRO A 13 -11.64 -0.31 -5.30
N TYR A 14 -11.97 0.98 -5.23
CA TYR A 14 -11.41 2.02 -6.09
C TYR A 14 -10.06 2.50 -5.55
N VAL A 15 -9.02 1.67 -5.68
CA VAL A 15 -7.66 1.90 -5.13
C VAL A 15 -7.14 3.32 -5.38
N ALA A 16 -7.35 3.86 -6.59
CA ALA A 16 -6.87 5.18 -6.98
C ALA A 16 -7.54 6.36 -6.25
N THR A 17 -8.70 6.18 -5.60
CA THR A 17 -9.38 7.27 -4.85
C THR A 17 -8.77 7.50 -3.47
N GLY A 18 -8.06 6.49 -2.94
CA GLY A 18 -7.51 6.49 -1.58
C GLY A 18 -6.00 6.30 -1.52
N LEU A 19 -5.30 6.25 -2.65
CA LEU A 19 -3.88 5.91 -2.72
C LEU A 19 -3.16 6.72 -3.79
N ILE A 20 -2.10 7.41 -3.39
CA ILE A 20 -1.20 8.12 -4.30
C ILE A 20 0.22 7.68 -3.96
N GLY A 21 0.98 7.27 -4.98
CA GLY A 21 2.35 6.80 -4.77
C GLY A 21 3.29 7.19 -5.90
N ASN A 22 4.57 7.12 -5.61
CA ASN A 22 5.67 7.21 -6.55
C ASN A 22 6.66 6.07 -6.31
N SER A 23 7.81 6.08 -6.99
CA SER A 23 8.83 5.03 -6.88
C SER A 23 9.55 4.95 -5.52
N ARG A 24 9.24 5.85 -4.57
CA ARG A 24 9.91 5.95 -3.27
C ARG A 24 8.95 5.83 -2.10
N ASN A 25 7.72 6.30 -2.24
CA ASN A 25 6.75 6.37 -1.15
C ASN A 25 5.31 6.31 -1.65
N VAL A 26 4.41 6.08 -0.70
CA VAL A 26 2.97 5.96 -0.91
C VAL A 26 2.25 6.67 0.23
N ILE A 27 1.19 7.39 -0.11
CA ILE A 27 0.27 8.04 0.81
C ILE A 27 -1.09 7.37 0.63
N ALA A 28 -1.62 6.81 1.72
CA ALA A 28 -2.94 6.20 1.76
C ALA A 28 -3.90 7.05 2.60
N GLY A 29 -5.19 6.96 2.30
CA GLY A 29 -6.23 7.62 3.09
C GLY A 29 -6.26 7.13 4.53
N SER A 30 -6.71 7.98 5.46
CA SER A 30 -6.63 7.74 6.91
C SER A 30 -7.47 6.56 7.41
N LEU A 31 -8.41 6.07 6.60
CA LEU A 31 -9.24 4.90 6.93
C LEU A 31 -8.62 3.59 6.43
N THR A 32 -7.45 3.64 5.79
CA THR A 32 -6.75 2.44 5.33
C THR A 32 -6.28 1.63 6.53
N THR A 33 -6.63 0.36 6.56
CA THR A 33 -6.39 -0.54 7.69
C THR A 33 -4.97 -1.14 7.64
N GLY A 34 -4.52 -1.72 8.76
CA GLY A 34 -3.21 -2.38 8.84
C GLY A 34 -2.99 -3.46 7.75
N PRO A 35 -3.93 -4.41 7.55
CA PRO A 35 -3.82 -5.40 6.48
C PRO A 35 -3.75 -4.79 5.08
N GLU A 36 -4.55 -3.75 4.80
CA GLU A 36 -4.49 -3.03 3.52
C GLU A 36 -3.10 -2.37 3.34
N MET A 37 -2.57 -1.74 4.39
CA MET A 37 -1.24 -1.13 4.36
C MET A 37 -0.12 -2.14 4.12
N PHE A 38 -0.24 -3.35 4.70
CA PHE A 38 0.72 -4.45 4.49
C PHE A 38 0.73 -4.90 3.03
N ILE A 39 -0.45 -5.12 2.43
CA ILE A 39 -0.59 -5.53 1.02
C ILE A 39 -0.01 -4.43 0.10
N ILE A 40 -0.41 -3.17 0.31
CA ILE A 40 0.07 -2.03 -0.48
C ILE A 40 1.60 -1.90 -0.40
N GLY A 41 2.15 -2.02 0.82
CA GLY A 41 3.58 -1.93 1.07
C GLY A 41 4.38 -3.01 0.33
N ASN A 42 3.87 -4.24 0.34
CA ASN A 42 4.45 -5.38 -0.37
C ASN A 42 4.32 -5.22 -1.90
N ALA A 43 3.12 -4.88 -2.38
CA ALA A 43 2.83 -4.72 -3.80
C ALA A 43 3.67 -3.61 -4.47
N LEU A 44 3.92 -2.52 -3.73
CA LEU A 44 4.69 -1.37 -4.22
C LEU A 44 6.15 -1.38 -3.79
N ASN A 45 6.58 -2.40 -3.02
CA ASN A 45 7.94 -2.55 -2.50
C ASN A 45 8.49 -1.26 -1.83
N VAL A 46 7.63 -0.58 -1.05
CA VAL A 46 7.99 0.68 -0.37
C VAL A 46 8.38 0.47 1.09
N VAL A 47 8.15 -0.72 1.64
CA VAL A 47 8.65 -1.12 2.95
C VAL A 47 9.99 -1.81 2.73
N LYS A 48 11.07 -1.19 3.22
CA LYS A 48 12.37 -1.87 3.28
C LYS A 48 12.33 -2.82 4.46
N GLU A 49 12.56 -4.10 4.24
CA GLU A 49 13.10 -4.93 5.31
C GLU A 49 14.44 -4.33 5.70
N ASN A 50 14.51 -3.79 6.92
CA ASN A 50 15.80 -3.60 7.54
C ASN A 50 16.33 -5.02 7.76
N GLU A 51 17.07 -5.54 6.79
CA GLU A 51 17.99 -6.66 7.00
C GLU A 51 18.93 -6.23 8.13
N ARG A 52 18.59 -6.62 9.34
CA ARG A 52 19.44 -6.43 10.51
C ARG A 52 20.71 -7.22 10.28
N SER A 53 21.82 -6.49 10.25
CA SER A 53 23.13 -6.98 10.68
C SER A 53 23.06 -7.58 12.09
#